data_AF-A0A6J4QLN0-F1
#
_entry.id   AF-A0A6J4QLN0-F1
#
_cell.length_a   1.000
_cell.length_b   1.000
_cell.length_c   1.000
_cell.angle_alpha   90.00
_cell.angle_beta   90.00
_cell.angle_gamma   90.00
#
_symmetry.space_group_name_H-M   'P 1'
#
loop_
_entity.id
_entity.type
_entity.pdbx_description
1 polymer ?
#
loop_
_entity_poly.entity_id
_entity_poly.type
_entity_poly.pdbx_seq_one_letter_code
_entity_poly.pdbx_strand_id
1 'polypeptide(L)'
;GMVRRIAEAGRLRVGVERAARMVRAASSGVVLTLIAAEREDRDPALSDETREAILAAFTTDAALETGQSGHDQIPSRAVALKAVLPETPAGFMPSEGALLSDWLDRLADRPG
;
A
#
# COMPACT_ATOMS: atom_id res chain seq x y z
N GLY A 1 6.72 9.62 3.56
CA GLY A 1 7.40 8.67 2.65
C GLY A 1 6.57 8.46 1.40
N MET A 2 7.13 7.86 0.34
CA MET A 2 6.44 7.66 -0.95
C MET A 2 5.08 6.94 -0.80
N VAL A 3 5.02 5.91 0.05
CA VAL A 3 3.78 5.15 0.35
C VAL A 3 2.68 6.04 0.91
N ARG A 4 3.01 6.98 1.81
CA ARG A 4 2.05 7.93 2.38
C ARG A 4 1.45 8.86 1.30
N ARG A 5 2.26 9.35 0.35
CA ARG A 5 1.75 10.18 -0.76
C ARG A 5 0.83 9.41 -1.71
N ILE A 6 1.11 8.13 -1.95
CA ILE A 6 0.25 7.26 -2.76
C ILE A 6 -1.07 6.97 -2.04
N ALA A 7 -1.03 6.79 -0.71
CA ALA A 7 -2.19 6.65 0.14
C ALA A 7 -3.05 7.93 0.16
N GLU A 8 -2.44 9.11 0.36
CA GLU A 8 -3.11 10.43 0.32
C GLU A 8 -3.83 10.66 -1.02
N ALA A 9 -3.27 10.19 -2.13
CA ALA A 9 -3.90 10.25 -3.45
C ALA A 9 -5.02 9.21 -3.67
N GLY A 10 -5.36 8.39 -2.67
CA GLY A 10 -6.32 7.30 -2.76
C GLY A 10 -5.92 6.16 -3.71
N ARG A 11 -4.66 6.16 -4.16
CA ARG A 11 -4.19 5.20 -5.15
C ARG A 11 -3.77 3.88 -4.57
N LEU A 12 -3.74 3.74 -3.24
CA LEU A 12 -3.30 2.51 -2.57
C LEU A 12 -4.47 1.52 -2.40
N ARG A 13 -4.32 0.31 -2.94
CA ARG A 13 -5.35 -0.76 -2.85
C ARG A 13 -5.35 -1.54 -1.54
N VAL A 14 -4.34 -1.35 -0.70
CA VAL A 14 -4.09 -2.09 0.55
C VAL A 14 -3.72 -1.12 1.66
N GLY A 15 -3.91 -1.51 2.93
CA GLY A 15 -3.42 -0.71 4.07
C GLY A 15 -1.92 -0.40 3.98
N VAL A 16 -1.49 0.75 4.52
CA VAL A 16 -0.08 1.21 4.49
C VAL A 16 0.84 0.19 5.18
N GLU A 17 0.41 -0.35 6.30
CA GLU A 17 1.14 -1.33 7.11
C GLU A 17 1.26 -2.68 6.37
N ARG A 18 0.23 -3.06 5.61
CA ARG A 18 0.27 -4.24 4.73
C ARG A 18 1.23 -4.02 3.56
N ALA A 19 1.15 -2.88 2.88
CA ALA A 19 2.07 -2.51 1.81
C ALA A 19 3.53 -2.54 2.31
N ALA A 20 3.80 -1.93 3.48
CA ALA A 20 5.14 -1.93 4.07
C ALA A 20 5.67 -3.35 4.38
N ARG A 21 4.81 -4.25 4.88
CA ARG A 21 5.19 -5.67 5.09
C ARG A 21 5.51 -6.38 3.78
N MET A 22 4.72 -6.15 2.73
CA MET A 22 4.94 -6.73 1.40
C MET A 22 6.25 -6.24 0.77
N VAL A 23 6.51 -4.92 0.83
CA VAL A 23 7.79 -4.34 0.36
C VAL A 23 8.96 -4.97 1.07
N ARG A 24 8.93 -5.05 2.41
CA ARG A 24 10.02 -5.63 3.19
C ARG A 24 10.28 -7.09 2.79
N ALA A 25 9.22 -7.90 2.70
CA ALA A 25 9.34 -9.30 2.33
C ALA A 25 9.98 -9.48 0.94
N ALA A 26 9.53 -8.70 -0.04
CA ALA A 26 10.07 -8.78 -1.40
C ALA A 26 11.51 -8.27 -1.50
N SER A 27 11.83 -7.13 -0.89
CA SER A 27 13.21 -6.62 -0.87
C SER A 27 14.17 -7.61 -0.21
N SER A 28 13.76 -8.24 0.91
CA SER A 28 14.55 -9.31 1.53
C SER A 28 14.72 -10.52 0.60
N GLY A 29 13.66 -10.92 -0.11
CA GLY A 29 13.72 -11.99 -1.12
C GLY A 29 14.73 -11.69 -2.22
N VAL A 30 14.65 -10.51 -2.85
CA VAL A 30 15.58 -10.07 -3.89
C VAL A 30 17.02 -10.12 -3.41
N VAL A 31 17.30 -9.59 -2.21
CA VAL A 31 18.65 -9.60 -1.63
C VAL A 31 19.16 -11.02 -1.43
N LEU A 32 18.34 -11.90 -0.85
CA LEU A 32 18.72 -13.30 -0.63
C LEU A 32 18.98 -14.03 -1.96
N THR A 33 18.14 -13.82 -2.97
CA THR A 33 18.31 -14.38 -4.31
C THR A 33 19.61 -13.93 -4.95
N LEU A 34 19.92 -12.62 -4.93
CA LEU A 34 21.14 -12.08 -5.53
C LEU A 34 22.43 -12.50 -4.78
N ILE A 35 22.37 -12.65 -3.46
CA ILE A 35 23.52 -13.12 -2.67
C ILE A 35 23.79 -14.60 -2.94
N ALA A 36 22.74 -15.41 -3.11
CA ALA A 36 22.87 -16.84 -3.40
C ALA A 36 23.38 -17.13 -4.82
N ALA A 37 23.16 -16.21 -5.78
CA ALA A 37 23.63 -16.35 -7.15
C ALA A 37 25.15 -16.15 -7.29
N GLU A 38 25.75 -16.95 -8.17
CA GLU A 38 27.12 -16.75 -8.65
C GLU A 38 27.24 -15.40 -9.38
N ARG A 39 28.45 -14.83 -9.46
CA ARG A 39 28.61 -13.46 -9.99
C ARG A 39 28.09 -13.29 -11.42
N GLU A 40 28.25 -14.31 -12.26
CA GLU A 40 27.83 -14.30 -13.66
C GLU A 40 26.30 -14.40 -13.82
N ASP A 41 25.61 -15.00 -12.85
CA ASP A 41 24.16 -15.23 -12.85
C ASP A 41 23.35 -14.15 -12.10
N ARG A 42 24.04 -13.14 -11.54
CA ARG A 42 23.37 -12.03 -10.85
C ARG A 42 22.69 -11.12 -11.85
N ASP A 43 21.38 -11.24 -11.92
CA ASP A 43 20.55 -10.34 -12.72
C ASP A 43 20.44 -8.95 -12.05
N PRO A 44 21.00 -7.89 -12.66
CA PRO A 44 20.88 -6.54 -12.13
C PRO A 44 19.46 -5.97 -12.25
N ALA A 45 18.62 -6.50 -13.15
CA ALA A 45 17.26 -6.02 -13.37
C ALA A 45 16.26 -6.53 -12.32
N LEU A 46 16.55 -7.65 -11.65
CA LEU A 46 15.65 -8.30 -10.70
C LEU A 46 15.09 -7.35 -9.64
N SER A 47 15.93 -6.46 -9.10
CA SER A 47 15.50 -5.47 -8.10
C SER A 47 14.51 -4.46 -8.68
N ASP A 48 14.79 -3.93 -9.87
CA ASP A 48 13.97 -2.92 -10.51
C ASP A 48 12.64 -3.50 -10.97
N GLU A 49 12.65 -4.68 -11.58
CA GLU A 49 11.43 -5.36 -12.02
C GLU A 49 10.54 -5.77 -10.85
N THR A 50 11.13 -6.28 -9.76
CA THR A 50 10.38 -6.59 -8.52
C THR A 50 9.74 -5.33 -7.93
N ARG A 51 10.47 -4.21 -7.95
CA ARG A 51 9.95 -2.91 -7.47
C ARG A 51 8.75 -2.47 -8.31
N GLU A 52 8.85 -2.51 -9.63
CA GLU A 52 7.74 -2.11 -10.52
C GLU A 52 6.52 -3.03 -10.35
N ALA A 53 6.73 -4.34 -10.22
CA ALA A 53 5.64 -5.29 -9.97
C ALA A 53 4.88 -4.99 -8.66
N ILE A 54 5.62 -4.65 -7.60
CA ILE A 54 5.03 -4.27 -6.29
C ILE A 54 4.28 -2.93 -6.39
N LEU A 55 4.86 -1.94 -7.08
CA LEU A 55 4.20 -0.65 -7.29
C LEU A 55 2.92 -0.80 -8.11
N ALA A 56 2.92 -1.64 -9.14
CA ALA A 56 1.73 -1.97 -9.91
C ALA A 56 0.67 -2.67 -9.05
N ALA A 57 1.06 -3.60 -8.17
CA ALA A 57 0.12 -4.26 -7.26
C ALA A 57 -0.52 -3.30 -6.24
N PHE A 58 0.19 -2.23 -5.87
CA PHE A 58 -0.27 -1.23 -4.92
C PHE A 58 -1.09 -0.12 -5.53
N THR A 59 -0.79 0.27 -6.76
CA THR A 59 -1.41 1.42 -7.41
C THR A 59 -2.67 1.01 -8.16
N THR A 60 -3.76 1.72 -7.88
CA THR A 60 -4.95 1.66 -8.73
C THR A 60 -4.65 2.48 -9.99
N ASP A 61 -4.79 1.86 -11.14
CA ASP A 61 -4.76 2.58 -12.41
C ASP A 61 -6.10 3.32 -12.54
N ALA A 62 -6.06 4.64 -12.69
CA ALA A 62 -7.27 5.47 -12.76
C ALA A 62 -8.20 5.04 -13.92
N ALA A 63 -7.63 4.39 -14.94
CA ALA A 63 -8.36 3.81 -16.07
C ALA A 63 -9.19 2.56 -15.71
N LEU A 64 -8.89 1.86 -14.62
CA LEU A 64 -9.61 0.66 -14.19
C LEU A 64 -10.79 0.96 -13.25
N GLU A 65 -11.03 2.23 -12.92
CA GLU A 65 -12.15 2.62 -12.05
C GLU A 65 -13.52 2.53 -12.73
N THR A 66 -13.58 2.54 -14.07
CA THR A 66 -14.84 2.54 -14.84
C THR A 66 -15.64 1.24 -14.75
N GLY A 67 -15.08 0.17 -14.15
CA GLY A 67 -15.76 -1.13 -13.98
C GLY A 67 -15.83 -1.64 -12.53
N GLN A 68 -15.34 -0.88 -11.55
CA GLN A 68 -15.29 -1.31 -10.15
C GLN A 68 -16.58 -0.97 -9.42
N SER A 69 -17.19 -1.97 -8.79
CA SER A 69 -18.36 -1.76 -7.93
C SER A 69 -17.99 -0.89 -6.74
N GLY A 70 -18.96 -0.21 -6.13
CA GLY A 70 -18.71 0.62 -4.95
C GLY A 70 -18.06 -0.12 -3.77
N HIS A 71 -18.22 -1.46 -3.71
CA HIS A 71 -17.57 -2.34 -2.74
C HIS A 71 -16.06 -2.50 -2.99
N ASP A 72 -15.63 -2.59 -4.24
CA ASP A 72 -14.21 -2.78 -4.63
C ASP A 72 -13.35 -1.56 -4.27
N GLN A 73 -13.99 -0.40 -4.12
CA GLN A 73 -13.36 0.88 -3.79
C GLN A 73 -13.24 1.13 -2.27
N ILE A 74 -13.90 0.33 -1.43
CA ILE A 74 -13.92 0.53 0.03
C ILE A 74 -12.49 0.54 0.61
N PRO A 75 -11.59 -0.40 0.27
CA PRO A 75 -10.24 -0.40 0.82
C PRO A 75 -9.44 0.87 0.48
N SER A 76 -9.46 1.29 -0.79
CA SER A 76 -8.77 2.49 -1.25
C SER A 76 -9.29 3.76 -0.57
N ARG A 77 -10.62 3.90 -0.44
CA ARG A 77 -11.24 5.06 0.25
C ARG A 77 -10.90 5.09 1.74
N ALA A 78 -10.87 3.94 2.41
CA ALA A 78 -10.50 3.87 3.82
C ALA A 78 -9.05 4.30 4.05
N VAL A 79 -8.14 3.86 3.18
CA VAL A 79 -6.73 4.27 3.20
C VAL A 79 -6.58 5.77 2.92
N ALA A 80 -7.28 6.28 1.91
CA ALA A 80 -7.24 7.70 1.55
C ALA A 80 -7.67 8.58 2.73
N LEU A 81 -8.80 8.24 3.36
CA LEU A 81 -9.33 8.96 4.51
C LEU A 81 -8.39 8.90 5.72
N LYS A 82 -7.83 7.72 6.03
CA LYS A 82 -6.86 7.56 7.13
C LYS A 82 -5.61 8.42 6.91
N ALA A 83 -5.15 8.56 5.66
CA ALA A 83 -3.94 9.30 5.34
C ALA A 83 -4.07 10.82 5.54
N VAL A 84 -5.25 11.39 5.31
CA VAL A 84 -5.51 12.84 5.45
C VAL A 84 -6.07 13.24 6.82
N LEU A 85 -6.52 12.26 7.63
CA LEU A 85 -7.12 12.50 8.94
C LEU A 85 -6.22 13.30 9.91
N PRO A 86 -4.89 13.06 10.01
CA PRO A 86 -4.02 13.81 10.91
C PRO A 86 -3.91 15.31 10.59
N GLU A 87 -4.15 15.68 9.33
CA GLU A 87 -4.10 17.06 8.84
C GLU A 87 -5.44 17.79 9.02
N THR A 88 -6.49 17.06 9.42
CA THR A 88 -7.84 17.61 9.59
C THR A 88 -8.13 17.85 11.08
N PRO A 89 -8.32 19.09 11.52
CA PRO A 89 -8.75 19.39 12.89
C PRO A 89 -10.24 19.03 13.05
N ALA A 90 -10.54 17.74 13.18
CA ALA A 90 -11.89 17.21 13.29
C ALA A 90 -12.45 17.26 14.73
N GLY A 91 -11.61 17.59 15.72
CA GLY A 91 -12.04 17.70 17.12
C GLY A 91 -12.23 16.36 17.84
N PHE A 92 -11.68 15.26 17.32
CA PHE A 92 -11.74 13.95 17.97
C PHE A 92 -10.96 13.92 19.28
N MET A 93 -11.53 13.29 20.29
CA MET A 93 -10.78 12.86 21.46
C MET A 93 -9.72 11.83 21.06
N PRO A 94 -8.59 11.70 21.79
CA PRO A 94 -7.55 10.73 21.45
C PRO A 94 -8.05 9.29 21.28
N SER A 95 -9.03 8.87 22.10
CA SER A 95 -9.66 7.55 22.00
C SER A 95 -10.53 7.39 20.76
N GLU A 96 -11.22 8.44 20.33
CA GLU A 96 -12.07 8.42 19.14
C GLU A 96 -11.22 8.38 17.86
N GLY A 97 -10.14 9.16 17.82
CA GLY A 97 -9.19 9.12 16.71
C GLY A 97 -8.51 7.75 16.58
N ALA A 98 -8.12 7.13 17.70
CA ALA A 98 -7.58 5.78 17.70
C ALA A 98 -8.60 4.73 17.21
N LEU A 99 -9.85 4.83 17.66
CA LEU A 99 -10.92 3.93 17.23
C LEU A 99 -11.24 4.07 15.75
N LEU A 100 -11.33 5.30 15.24
CA LEU A 100 -11.54 5.57 13.83
C LEU A 100 -10.38 5.02 12.97
N SER A 101 -9.14 5.19 13.42
CA SER A 101 -7.98 4.61 12.73
C SER A 101 -8.08 3.09 12.64
N ASP A 102 -8.43 2.41 13.73
CA ASP A 102 -8.60 0.95 13.75
C ASP A 102 -9.72 0.49 12.80
N TRP A 103 -10.84 1.20 12.75
CA TRP A 103 -11.93 0.87 11.82
C TRP A 103 -11.53 1.06 10.36
N LEU A 104 -10.79 2.12 10.04
CA LEU A 104 -10.28 2.35 8.69
C LEU A 104 -9.27 1.28 8.27
N ASP A 105 -8.43 0.80 9.19
CA ASP A 105 -7.52 -0.31 8.92
C ASP A 105 -8.26 -1.62 8.61
N ARG A 106 -9.32 -1.93 9.37
CA ARG A 106 -10.16 -3.10 9.10
C ARG A 106 -10.85 -3.04 7.74
N LEU A 107 -11.28 -1.85 7.31
CA LEU A 107 -11.87 -1.63 5.99
C LEU A 107 -10.82 -1.73 4.86
N ALA A 108 -9.59 -1.27 5.11
CA ALA A 108 -8.48 -1.34 4.19
C ALA A 108 -7.95 -2.77 3.94
N ASP A 109 -8.10 -3.67 4.93
CA ASP A 109 -7.63 -5.05 4.84
C ASP A 109 -8.71 -6.05 4.38
N ARG A 110 -9.94 -5.58 4.11
CA ARG A 110 -11.03 -6.44 3.64
C ARG A 110 -10.76 -6.88 2.19
N PRO A 111 -10.79 -8.19 1.88
CA PRO A 111 -10.68 -8.65 0.50
C PRO A 111 -11.90 -8.16 -0.30
N GLY A 112 -11.63 -7.54 -1.45
CA GLY A 112 -12.63 -7.26 -2.48
C GLY A 112 -13.05 -8.53 -3.21
#